data_AF-A0A497SMJ5-F1
#
_entry.id   AF-A0A497SMJ5-F1
#
_cell.length_a   1.000
_cell.length_b   1.000
_cell.length_c   1.000
_cell.angle_alpha   90.00
_cell.angle_beta   90.00
_cell.angle_gamma   90.00
#
_symmetry.space_group_name_H-M   'P 1'
#
loop_
_entity.id
_entity.type
_entity.pdbx_description
1 polymer ?
#
loop_
_entity_poly.entity_id
_entity_poly.type
_entity_poly.pdbx_seq_one_letter_code
_entity_poly.pdbx_strand_id
1 'polypeptide(L)'
;TPSFISRSLAGFFDTDCMNIFLSLAVISLFLAAYNRVDINNIRKKSPIILSILSGIFLAVFALNWSGGFAYLPWILFGLFGFHWFYRILIAKGDNITEKLKHSWFFFRGHLLVYVILFAAFFCFTFPFVGTAPVSSIVAVTTFFQTAKAEGGIFPNVWISISEEMNASLGSIIGRVTPPIFFFSFFGLSMLLILFLRNVISYNKYEGSYETAFVGFLIFFLSFFLISSSNIYPLVAFLFSVSGILFGLVLKNKKFYVETFFFLFIWIVPTFYGSFWAVRFTQMLALPMSICAGIALGILFDVCINAVKKYGK
;
A
#
# COMPACT_ATOMS: atom_id res chain seq x y z
N THR A 1 -6.72 13.82 -3.71
CA THR A 1 -6.37 13.94 -5.15
C THR A 1 -7.56 14.49 -5.92
N PRO A 2 -7.38 15.12 -7.10
CA PRO A 2 -8.50 15.51 -7.97
C PRO A 2 -9.47 14.36 -8.28
N SER A 3 -8.96 13.13 -8.45
CA SER A 3 -9.78 11.92 -8.58
C SER A 3 -10.69 11.66 -7.39
N PHE A 4 -10.21 11.84 -6.15
CA PHE A 4 -11.04 11.71 -4.96
C PHE A 4 -12.14 12.78 -4.94
N ILE A 5 -11.75 14.05 -5.12
CA ILE A 5 -12.69 15.17 -5.08
C ILE A 5 -13.80 14.95 -6.09
N SER A 6 -13.48 14.52 -7.32
CA SER A 6 -14.47 14.32 -8.38
C SER A 6 -15.63 13.39 -8.03
N ARG A 7 -15.48 12.52 -7.02
CA ARG A 7 -16.52 11.57 -6.56
C ARG A 7 -16.84 11.68 -5.08
N SER A 8 -16.41 12.76 -4.45
CA SER A 8 -16.72 13.08 -3.05
C SER A 8 -17.33 14.48 -2.91
N LEU A 9 -17.71 15.14 -4.01
CA LEU A 9 -18.40 16.42 -3.99
C LEU A 9 -19.82 16.26 -3.45
N ALA A 10 -20.32 17.32 -2.79
CA ALA A 10 -21.70 17.37 -2.34
C ALA A 10 -22.66 17.15 -3.53
N GLY A 11 -23.65 16.27 -3.35
CA GLY A 11 -24.60 15.87 -4.39
C GLY A 11 -24.17 14.67 -5.23
N PHE A 12 -22.93 14.17 -5.08
CA PHE A 12 -22.48 12.90 -5.68
C PHE A 12 -22.74 11.73 -4.71
N PHE A 13 -23.90 11.10 -4.83
CA PHE A 13 -24.33 10.00 -3.96
C PHE A 13 -23.87 8.64 -4.52
N ASP A 14 -22.62 8.29 -4.23
CA ASP A 14 -22.02 6.99 -4.57
C ASP A 14 -21.20 6.44 -3.39
N THR A 15 -20.82 5.17 -3.48
CA THR A 15 -20.08 4.42 -2.46
C THR A 15 -18.61 4.82 -2.36
N ASP A 16 -18.03 5.56 -3.31
CA ASP A 16 -16.57 5.77 -3.38
C ASP A 16 -15.98 6.54 -2.21
N CYS A 17 -16.67 7.61 -1.78
CA CYS A 17 -16.23 8.40 -0.63
C CYS A 17 -16.20 7.53 0.64
N MET A 18 -17.23 6.70 0.82
CA MET A 18 -17.29 5.72 1.91
C MET A 18 -16.22 4.65 1.76
N ASN A 19 -15.98 4.13 0.55
CA ASN A 19 -14.98 3.10 0.30
C ASN A 19 -13.58 3.57 0.65
N ILE A 20 -13.25 4.83 0.36
CA ILE A 20 -11.96 5.44 0.70
C ILE A 20 -11.84 5.66 2.20
N PHE A 21 -12.86 6.25 2.83
CA PHE A 21 -12.88 6.45 4.28
C PHE A 21 -12.75 5.13 5.04
N LEU A 22 -13.56 4.14 4.68
CA LEU A 22 -13.57 2.83 5.32
C LEU A 22 -12.26 2.08 5.09
N SER A 23 -11.66 2.14 3.89
CA SER A 23 -10.33 1.57 3.63
C SER A 23 -9.27 2.17 4.56
N LEU A 24 -9.26 3.50 4.69
CA LEU A 24 -8.35 4.20 5.60
C LEU A 24 -8.60 3.83 7.06
N ALA A 25 -9.87 3.77 7.48
CA ALA A 25 -10.24 3.42 8.84
C ALA A 25 -9.80 2.00 9.20
N VAL A 26 -10.09 1.01 8.35
CA VAL A 26 -9.67 -0.38 8.52
C VAL A 26 -8.16 -0.45 8.71
N ILE A 27 -7.41 0.15 7.80
CA ILE A 27 -5.94 0.07 7.77
C ILE A 27 -5.32 0.83 8.93
N SER A 28 -5.81 2.03 9.25
CA SER A 28 -5.30 2.83 10.37
C SER A 28 -5.53 2.12 11.70
N LEU A 29 -6.73 1.59 11.94
CA LEU A 29 -7.06 0.82 13.14
C LEU A 29 -6.25 -0.48 13.22
N PHE A 30 -6.10 -1.19 12.10
CA PHE A 30 -5.28 -2.39 12.02
C PHE A 30 -3.82 -2.09 12.37
N LEU A 31 -3.19 -1.09 11.73
CA LEU A 31 -1.80 -0.70 12.00
C LEU A 31 -1.62 -0.22 13.45
N ALA A 32 -2.61 0.51 14.00
CA ALA A 32 -2.59 0.91 15.40
C ALA A 32 -2.70 -0.29 16.35
N ALA A 33 -3.50 -1.30 16.02
CA ALA A 33 -3.57 -2.56 16.77
C ALA A 33 -2.24 -3.32 16.70
N TYR A 34 -1.73 -3.48 15.47
CA TYR A 34 -0.50 -4.19 15.15
C TYR A 34 0.71 -3.62 15.89
N ASN A 35 0.89 -2.29 15.85
CA ASN A 35 2.01 -1.60 16.49
C ASN A 35 1.94 -1.55 18.02
N ARG A 36 0.79 -1.89 18.61
CA ARG A 36 0.58 -1.90 20.08
C ARG A 36 0.69 -3.29 20.69
N VAL A 37 0.93 -4.33 19.88
CA VAL A 37 1.14 -5.70 20.33
C VAL A 37 2.35 -5.75 21.27
N ASP A 38 2.14 -6.36 22.43
CA ASP A 38 3.18 -6.64 23.40
C ASP A 38 3.41 -8.15 23.45
N ILE A 39 4.62 -8.60 23.11
CA ILE A 39 4.99 -10.02 23.06
C ILE A 39 4.93 -10.67 24.45
N ASN A 40 5.14 -9.88 25.51
CA ASN A 40 5.08 -10.33 26.90
C ASN A 40 3.65 -10.28 27.46
N ASN A 41 2.79 -9.43 26.90
CA ASN A 41 1.39 -9.30 27.30
C ASN A 41 0.44 -9.27 26.09
N ILE A 42 0.23 -10.46 25.52
CA ILE A 42 -0.62 -10.67 24.34
C ILE A 42 -2.09 -10.28 24.61
N ARG A 43 -2.53 -10.31 25.88
CA ARG A 43 -3.90 -9.98 26.31
C ARG A 43 -4.12 -8.49 26.57
N LYS A 44 -3.17 -7.63 26.19
CA LYS A 44 -3.33 -6.17 26.33
C LYS A 44 -4.63 -5.73 25.63
N LYS A 45 -5.45 -4.98 26.35
CA LYS A 45 -6.78 -4.58 25.87
C LYS A 45 -6.73 -3.72 24.60
N SER A 46 -5.74 -2.84 24.46
CA SER A 46 -5.69 -1.89 23.35
C SER A 46 -5.57 -2.56 21.97
N PRO A 47 -4.64 -3.50 21.71
CA PRO A 47 -4.60 -4.24 20.45
C PRO A 47 -5.91 -4.98 20.15
N ILE A 48 -6.53 -5.59 21.16
CA ILE A 48 -7.78 -6.35 21.02
C ILE A 48 -8.92 -5.42 20.55
N ILE A 49 -9.14 -4.30 21.26
CA ILE A 49 -10.21 -3.35 20.94
C ILE A 49 -10.02 -2.77 19.53
N LEU A 50 -8.79 -2.36 19.19
CA LEU A 50 -8.49 -1.81 17.87
C LEU A 50 -8.66 -2.84 16.74
N SER A 51 -8.33 -4.11 17.00
CA SER A 51 -8.55 -5.21 16.04
C SER A 51 -10.04 -5.45 15.81
N ILE A 52 -10.85 -5.43 16.87
CA ILE A 52 -12.31 -5.55 16.78
C ILE A 52 -12.88 -4.39 15.96
N LEU A 53 -12.50 -3.15 16.27
CA LEU A 53 -12.96 -1.98 15.51
C LEU A 53 -12.53 -2.08 14.04
N SER A 54 -11.28 -2.45 13.75
CA SER A 54 -10.82 -2.67 12.38
C SER A 54 -11.67 -3.72 11.65
N GLY A 55 -11.99 -4.85 12.30
CA GLY A 55 -12.85 -5.90 11.75
C GLY A 55 -14.30 -5.45 11.50
N ILE A 56 -14.86 -4.61 12.37
CA ILE A 56 -16.20 -4.01 12.18
C ILE A 56 -16.18 -3.05 10.98
N PHE A 57 -15.19 -2.16 10.90
CA PHE A 57 -15.05 -1.26 9.75
C PHE A 57 -14.84 -2.04 8.43
N LEU A 58 -14.13 -3.18 8.49
CA LEU A 58 -13.96 -4.07 7.34
C LEU A 58 -15.28 -4.73 6.94
N ALA A 59 -16.11 -5.11 7.91
CA ALA A 59 -17.44 -5.65 7.64
C ALA A 59 -18.34 -4.60 6.98
N VAL A 60 -18.36 -3.38 7.50
CA VAL A 60 -19.10 -2.25 6.91
C VAL A 60 -18.61 -1.95 5.49
N PHE A 61 -17.29 -1.95 5.26
CA PHE A 61 -16.70 -1.80 3.93
C PHE A 61 -17.18 -2.87 2.96
N ALA A 62 -17.13 -4.14 3.37
CA ALA A 62 -17.50 -5.26 2.52
C ALA A 62 -19.00 -5.34 2.23
N LEU A 63 -19.85 -4.90 3.16
CA LEU A 63 -21.29 -4.80 2.95
C LEU A 63 -21.67 -3.59 2.08
N ASN A 64 -20.85 -2.52 2.09
CA ASN A 64 -21.08 -1.32 1.28
C ASN A 64 -20.63 -1.48 -0.18
N TRP A 65 -19.64 -2.33 -0.44
CA TRP A 65 -19.09 -2.54 -1.77
C TRP A 65 -18.79 -4.02 -1.99
N SER A 66 -19.34 -4.60 -3.06
CA SER A 66 -19.21 -6.02 -3.42
C SER A 66 -17.75 -6.49 -3.48
N GLY A 67 -16.86 -5.63 -3.96
CA GLY A 67 -15.43 -5.91 -4.00
C GLY A 67 -14.72 -5.86 -2.65
N GLY A 68 -15.39 -5.35 -1.63
CA GLY A 68 -14.83 -5.20 -0.30
C GLY A 68 -14.61 -6.53 0.42
N PHE A 69 -15.32 -7.59 0.03
CA PHE A 69 -15.07 -8.95 0.53
C PHE A 69 -13.73 -9.54 0.06
N ALA A 70 -13.14 -9.05 -1.03
CA ALA A 70 -11.87 -9.56 -1.55
C ALA A 70 -10.72 -8.58 -1.34
N TYR A 71 -10.95 -7.29 -1.63
CA TYR A 71 -9.89 -6.29 -1.77
C TYR A 71 -9.04 -6.07 -0.50
N LEU A 72 -9.64 -5.56 0.58
CA LEU A 72 -8.91 -5.30 1.83
C LEU A 72 -8.48 -6.57 2.57
N PRO A 73 -9.29 -7.65 2.64
CA PRO A 73 -8.85 -8.91 3.21
C PRO A 73 -7.55 -9.42 2.57
N TRP A 74 -7.43 -9.31 1.24
CA TRP A 74 -6.23 -9.75 0.55
C TRP A 74 -5.01 -8.86 0.80
N ILE A 75 -5.19 -7.54 0.91
CA ILE A 75 -4.11 -6.64 1.33
C ILE A 75 -3.60 -7.03 2.73
N LEU A 76 -4.52 -7.35 3.66
CA LEU A 76 -4.17 -7.79 5.01
C LEU A 76 -3.47 -9.16 5.02
N PHE A 77 -3.95 -10.14 4.23
CA PHE A 77 -3.29 -11.44 4.08
C PHE A 77 -1.93 -11.35 3.40
N GLY A 78 -1.81 -10.51 2.38
CA GLY A 78 -0.53 -10.22 1.76
C GLY A 78 0.44 -9.67 2.80
N LEU A 79 0.03 -8.63 3.56
CA LEU A 79 0.87 -8.04 4.59
C LEU A 79 1.30 -9.09 5.63
N PHE A 80 0.38 -9.96 6.04
CA PHE A 80 0.68 -11.08 6.93
C PHE A 80 1.77 -11.99 6.35
N GLY A 81 1.58 -12.48 5.13
CA GLY A 81 2.50 -13.41 4.48
C GLY A 81 3.89 -12.80 4.24
N PHE A 82 3.94 -11.59 3.68
CA PHE A 82 5.19 -10.90 3.41
C PHE A 82 5.95 -10.52 4.68
N HIS A 83 5.25 -10.02 5.70
CA HIS A 83 5.92 -9.70 6.97
C HIS A 83 6.43 -10.98 7.65
N TRP A 84 5.64 -12.06 7.67
CA TRP A 84 6.12 -13.32 8.24
C TRP A 84 7.33 -13.85 7.49
N PHE A 85 7.31 -13.85 6.16
CA PHE A 85 8.44 -14.22 5.32
C PHE A 85 9.68 -13.38 5.62
N TYR A 86 9.53 -12.05 5.72
CA TYR A 86 10.63 -11.17 6.11
C TYR A 86 11.22 -11.55 7.48
N ARG A 87 10.38 -11.84 8.48
CA ARG A 87 10.83 -12.27 9.81
C ARG A 87 11.59 -13.59 9.77
N ILE A 88 11.25 -14.51 8.87
CA ILE A 88 12.01 -15.75 8.65
C ILE A 88 13.39 -15.43 8.07
N LEU A 89 13.49 -14.52 7.11
CA LEU A 89 14.76 -14.15 6.49
C LEU A 89 15.77 -13.55 7.49
N ILE A 90 15.29 -12.69 8.39
CA ILE A 90 16.13 -12.01 9.39
C ILE A 90 16.29 -12.76 10.71
N ALA A 91 15.59 -13.88 10.91
CA ALA A 91 15.68 -14.66 12.13
C ALA A 91 17.09 -15.26 12.28
N LYS A 92 17.59 -15.27 13.52
CA LYS A 92 18.82 -15.98 13.88
C LYS A 92 18.59 -17.50 13.77
N GLY A 93 19.63 -18.23 13.39
CA GLY A 93 19.60 -19.69 13.26
C GLY A 93 20.33 -20.14 11.99
N ASP A 94 20.99 -21.29 12.07
CA ASP A 94 21.81 -21.83 10.98
C ASP A 94 20.97 -22.64 9.99
N ASN A 95 19.82 -23.17 10.45
CA ASN A 95 18.88 -23.95 9.66
C ASN A 95 17.49 -23.27 9.57
N ILE A 96 16.70 -23.67 8.57
CA ILE A 96 15.37 -23.09 8.33
C ILE A 96 14.39 -23.35 9.48
N THR A 97 14.54 -24.48 10.17
CA THR A 97 13.72 -24.88 11.32
C THR A 97 13.88 -23.94 12.51
N GLU A 98 15.10 -23.53 12.83
CA GLU A 98 15.40 -22.54 13.87
C GLU A 98 14.86 -21.17 13.50
N LYS A 99 15.07 -20.74 12.26
CA LYS A 99 14.54 -19.47 11.74
C LYS A 99 13.01 -19.42 11.85
N LEU A 100 12.33 -20.51 11.48
CA LEU A 100 10.87 -20.64 11.63
C LEU A 100 10.45 -20.53 13.10
N LYS A 101 11.12 -21.24 14.01
CA LYS A 101 10.81 -21.20 15.45
C LYS A 101 10.97 -19.79 16.04
N HIS A 102 12.06 -19.09 15.70
CA HIS A 102 12.30 -17.72 16.14
C HIS A 102 11.31 -16.72 15.54
N SER A 103 10.97 -16.86 14.25
CA SER A 103 9.96 -16.02 13.60
C SER A 103 8.58 -16.20 14.25
N TRP A 104 8.21 -17.44 14.59
CA TRP A 104 6.93 -17.78 15.20
C TRP A 104 6.73 -17.12 16.57
N PHE A 105 7.77 -17.10 17.41
CA PHE A 105 7.67 -16.49 18.73
C PHE A 105 7.33 -14.99 18.68
N PHE A 106 7.89 -14.29 17.69
CA PHE A 106 7.53 -12.89 17.43
C PHE A 106 6.11 -12.77 16.87
N PHE A 107 5.75 -13.68 15.97
CA PHE A 107 4.54 -13.56 15.18
C PHE A 107 3.27 -13.98 15.94
N ARG A 108 3.37 -14.83 16.96
CA ARG A 108 2.22 -15.28 17.78
C ARG A 108 1.37 -14.12 18.32
N GLY A 109 1.99 -13.02 18.74
CA GLY A 109 1.27 -11.85 19.27
C GLY A 109 0.56 -11.07 18.16
N HIS A 110 1.19 -10.99 16.99
CA HIS A 110 0.64 -10.30 15.82
C HIS A 110 -0.45 -11.13 15.14
N LEU A 111 -0.32 -12.46 15.14
CA LEU A 111 -1.35 -13.40 14.66
C LEU A 111 -2.68 -13.18 15.40
N LEU A 112 -2.64 -12.87 16.70
CA LEU A 112 -3.86 -12.58 17.46
C LEU A 112 -4.63 -11.37 16.89
N VAL A 113 -3.93 -10.32 16.44
CA VAL A 113 -4.55 -9.14 15.82
C VAL A 113 -5.33 -9.56 14.57
N TYR A 114 -4.73 -10.38 13.70
CA TYR A 114 -5.39 -10.91 12.52
C TYR A 114 -6.59 -11.81 12.87
N VAL A 115 -6.42 -12.73 13.82
CA VAL A 115 -7.50 -13.63 14.23
C VAL A 115 -8.69 -12.85 14.77
N ILE A 116 -8.45 -11.87 15.65
CA ILE A 116 -9.53 -11.05 16.22
C ILE A 116 -10.19 -10.18 15.15
N LEU A 117 -9.41 -9.57 14.26
CA LEU A 117 -9.95 -8.76 13.16
C LEU A 117 -10.86 -9.60 12.26
N PHE A 118 -10.39 -10.76 11.80
CA PHE A 118 -11.17 -11.62 10.92
C PHE A 118 -12.34 -12.29 11.64
N ALA A 119 -12.19 -12.66 12.91
CA ALA A 119 -13.32 -13.15 13.72
C ALA A 119 -14.41 -12.08 13.83
N ALA A 120 -14.06 -10.82 14.14
CA ALA A 120 -15.03 -9.72 14.15
C ALA A 120 -15.65 -9.51 12.77
N PHE A 121 -14.85 -9.49 11.71
CA PHE A 121 -15.34 -9.37 10.34
C PHE A 121 -16.38 -10.45 9.98
N PHE A 122 -16.09 -11.72 10.25
CA PHE A 122 -17.01 -12.83 9.96
C PHE A 122 -18.25 -12.79 10.87
N CYS A 123 -18.09 -12.51 12.17
CA CYS A 123 -19.24 -12.38 13.08
C CYS A 123 -20.24 -11.30 12.61
N PHE A 124 -19.75 -10.19 12.05
CA PHE A 124 -20.60 -9.11 11.55
C PHE A 124 -21.14 -9.33 10.14
N THR A 125 -20.46 -10.09 9.28
CA THR A 125 -20.91 -10.32 7.89
C THR A 125 -21.76 -11.58 7.73
N PHE A 126 -21.46 -12.64 8.48
CA PHE A 126 -22.11 -13.95 8.35
C PHE A 126 -23.64 -13.91 8.46
N PRO A 127 -24.26 -13.14 9.38
CA PRO A 127 -25.73 -13.07 9.47
C PRO A 127 -26.41 -12.49 8.24
N PHE A 128 -25.70 -11.67 7.44
CA PHE A 128 -26.28 -10.97 6.29
C PHE A 128 -25.98 -11.67 4.96
N VAL A 129 -24.80 -12.27 4.84
CA VAL A 129 -24.31 -12.81 3.55
C VAL A 129 -23.79 -14.25 3.63
N GLY A 130 -23.93 -14.91 4.78
CA GLY A 130 -23.49 -16.30 4.98
C GLY A 130 -22.00 -16.49 4.70
N THR A 131 -21.67 -17.49 3.87
CA THR A 131 -20.28 -17.85 3.53
C THR A 131 -19.70 -17.06 2.34
N ALA A 132 -20.45 -16.14 1.74
CA ALA A 132 -19.99 -15.33 0.61
C ALA A 132 -18.62 -14.63 0.83
N PRO A 133 -18.31 -14.10 2.04
CA PRO A 133 -17.00 -13.50 2.31
C PRO A 133 -15.85 -14.49 2.10
N VAL A 134 -16.02 -15.74 2.51
CA VAL A 134 -14.98 -16.79 2.39
C VAL A 134 -14.72 -17.11 0.92
N SER A 135 -15.78 -17.30 0.13
CA SER A 135 -15.62 -17.56 -1.31
C SER A 135 -14.94 -16.41 -2.05
N SER A 136 -15.27 -15.16 -1.71
CA SER A 136 -14.67 -13.97 -2.34
C SER A 136 -13.19 -13.82 -2.02
N ILE A 137 -12.77 -14.11 -0.79
CA ILE A 137 -11.35 -14.11 -0.39
C ILE A 137 -10.56 -15.16 -1.18
N VAL A 138 -11.13 -16.34 -1.38
CA VAL A 138 -10.49 -17.44 -2.13
C VAL A 138 -10.42 -17.11 -3.63
N ALA A 139 -11.46 -16.50 -4.19
CA ALA A 139 -11.56 -16.16 -5.61
C ALA A 139 -10.86 -14.83 -6.00
N VAL A 140 -9.97 -14.33 -5.14
CA VAL A 140 -9.32 -13.01 -5.32
C VAL A 140 -8.48 -12.89 -6.60
N THR A 141 -7.92 -14.00 -7.10
CA THR A 141 -7.09 -13.99 -8.32
C THR A 141 -7.87 -13.56 -9.55
N THR A 142 -9.18 -13.80 -9.58
CA THR A 142 -10.09 -13.37 -10.65
C THR A 142 -10.86 -12.10 -10.29
N PHE A 143 -10.69 -11.56 -9.08
CA PHE A 143 -11.50 -10.46 -8.56
C PHE A 143 -11.56 -9.25 -9.49
N PHE A 144 -10.41 -8.72 -9.94
CA PHE A 144 -10.41 -7.53 -10.80
C PHE A 144 -11.07 -7.77 -12.16
N GLN A 145 -11.08 -9.01 -12.65
CA GLN A 145 -11.71 -9.38 -13.91
C GLN A 145 -13.23 -9.56 -13.72
N THR A 146 -13.66 -10.20 -12.64
CA THR A 146 -15.08 -10.45 -12.35
C THR A 146 -15.78 -9.20 -11.81
N ALA A 147 -15.08 -8.36 -11.07
CA ALA A 147 -15.60 -7.08 -10.57
C ALA A 147 -15.79 -6.06 -11.70
N LYS A 148 -15.25 -6.28 -12.89
CA LYS A 148 -15.60 -5.49 -14.08
C LYS A 148 -17.00 -5.87 -14.62
N ALA A 149 -17.51 -7.06 -14.30
CA ALA A 149 -18.68 -7.64 -14.92
C ALA A 149 -19.99 -7.40 -14.13
N GLU A 150 -20.07 -6.32 -13.33
CA GLU A 150 -21.30 -5.99 -12.61
C GLU A 150 -22.35 -5.47 -13.59
N GLY A 151 -23.05 -6.44 -14.18
CA GLY A 151 -24.01 -6.29 -15.27
C GLY A 151 -24.98 -5.13 -15.13
N GLY A 152 -24.92 -4.21 -16.10
CA GLY A 152 -26.00 -3.88 -17.03
C GLY A 152 -27.33 -3.33 -16.48
N ILE A 153 -27.52 -3.19 -15.17
CA ILE A 153 -28.78 -2.78 -14.55
C ILE A 153 -28.53 -1.59 -13.62
N PHE A 154 -27.95 -0.52 -14.17
CA PHE A 154 -27.99 0.79 -13.53
C PHE A 154 -28.80 1.76 -14.40
N PRO A 155 -29.71 2.56 -13.82
CA PRO A 155 -30.49 3.55 -14.57
C PRO A 155 -29.63 4.69 -15.14
N ASN A 156 -28.34 4.75 -14.78
CA ASN A 156 -27.38 5.76 -15.24
C ASN A 156 -26.31 5.13 -16.15
N VAL A 157 -26.76 4.67 -17.31
CA VAL A 157 -26.00 3.92 -18.32
C VAL A 157 -24.64 4.56 -18.64
N TRP A 158 -24.56 5.88 -18.75
CA TRP A 158 -23.33 6.58 -19.14
C TRP A 158 -22.24 6.60 -18.07
N ILE A 159 -22.60 6.68 -16.79
CA ILE A 159 -21.64 6.75 -15.68
C ILE A 159 -21.09 5.35 -15.42
N SER A 160 -21.96 4.34 -15.31
CA SER A 160 -21.56 2.95 -15.08
C SER A 160 -20.71 2.38 -16.22
N ILE A 161 -21.05 2.68 -17.49
CA ILE A 161 -20.22 2.26 -18.63
C ILE A 161 -18.82 2.86 -18.53
N SER A 162 -18.69 4.15 -18.22
CA SER A 162 -17.39 4.84 -18.17
C SER A 162 -16.46 4.32 -17.06
N GLU A 163 -17.01 3.66 -16.04
CA GLU A 163 -16.28 3.20 -14.86
C GLU A 163 -15.74 1.78 -14.99
N GLU A 164 -16.45 0.95 -15.76
CA GLU A 164 -16.05 -0.41 -16.12
C GLU A 164 -15.17 -0.46 -17.38
N MET A 165 -14.93 0.69 -18.02
CA MET A 165 -13.99 0.78 -19.13
C MET A 165 -12.57 0.46 -18.70
N ASN A 166 -11.84 -0.24 -19.58
CA ASN A 166 -10.41 -0.40 -19.44
C ASN A 166 -9.74 0.98 -19.44
N ALA A 167 -8.76 1.18 -18.57
CA ALA A 167 -7.99 2.42 -18.54
C ALA A 167 -6.66 2.27 -19.28
N SER A 168 -6.30 3.28 -20.07
CA SER A 168 -4.92 3.43 -20.54
C SER A 168 -4.03 3.95 -19.42
N LEU A 169 -2.72 3.71 -19.51
CA LEU A 169 -1.75 4.24 -18.54
C LEU A 169 -1.85 5.77 -18.39
N GLY A 170 -2.03 6.50 -19.51
CA GLY A 170 -2.23 7.95 -19.48
C GLY A 170 -3.47 8.38 -18.70
N SER A 171 -4.58 7.64 -18.82
CA SER A 171 -5.81 7.88 -18.06
C SER A 171 -5.61 7.63 -16.56
N ILE A 172 -4.89 6.56 -16.19
CA ILE A 172 -4.54 6.25 -14.81
C ILE A 172 -3.71 7.39 -14.20
N ILE A 173 -2.65 7.80 -14.90
CA ILE A 173 -1.77 8.89 -14.48
C ILE A 173 -2.53 10.21 -14.35
N GLY A 174 -3.39 10.53 -15.33
CA GLY A 174 -4.21 11.74 -15.29
C GLY A 174 -5.15 11.79 -14.08
N ARG A 175 -5.75 10.65 -13.71
CA ARG A 175 -6.65 10.54 -12.56
C ARG A 175 -5.92 10.55 -11.22
N VAL A 176 -4.79 9.85 -11.08
CA VAL A 176 -3.96 9.94 -9.87
C VAL A 176 -3.27 11.30 -9.75
N THR A 177 -3.13 12.02 -10.86
CA THR A 177 -2.35 13.26 -11.06
C THR A 177 -0.85 12.94 -11.25
N PRO A 178 -0.19 13.45 -12.31
CA PRO A 178 1.18 13.05 -12.64
C PRO A 178 2.19 13.20 -11.50
N PRO A 179 2.23 14.33 -10.74
CA PRO A 179 3.10 14.45 -9.57
C PRO A 179 2.94 13.30 -8.58
N ILE A 180 1.71 12.98 -8.15
CA ILE A 180 1.45 11.92 -7.18
C ILE A 180 1.87 10.57 -7.74
N PHE A 181 1.59 10.33 -9.02
CA PHE A 181 1.97 9.10 -9.70
C PHE A 181 3.49 8.89 -9.63
N PHE A 182 4.27 9.88 -10.08
CA PHE A 182 5.72 9.77 -10.16
C PHE A 182 6.40 9.78 -8.80
N PHE A 183 6.00 10.67 -7.88
CA PHE A 183 6.53 10.69 -6.52
C PHE A 183 6.21 9.40 -5.75
N SER A 184 5.08 8.76 -6.02
CA SER A 184 4.77 7.46 -5.44
C SER A 184 5.75 6.39 -5.88
N PHE A 185 6.04 6.24 -7.18
CA PHE A 185 7.00 5.24 -7.66
C PHE A 185 8.43 5.53 -7.18
N PHE A 186 8.82 6.81 -7.12
CA PHE A 186 10.08 7.22 -6.51
C PHE A 186 10.14 6.82 -5.03
N GLY A 187 9.08 7.12 -4.25
CA GLY A 187 8.97 6.70 -2.85
C GLY A 187 9.05 5.20 -2.68
N LEU A 188 8.31 4.43 -3.49
CA LEU A 188 8.29 2.97 -3.41
C LEU A 188 9.67 2.38 -3.73
N SER A 189 10.39 2.97 -4.68
CA SER A 189 11.75 2.58 -5.04
C SER A 189 12.75 2.88 -3.93
N MET A 190 12.63 4.05 -3.28
CA MET A 190 13.42 4.37 -2.09
C MET A 190 13.15 3.40 -0.95
N LEU A 191 11.88 3.09 -0.69
CA LEU A 191 11.47 2.12 0.31
C LEU A 191 12.05 0.74 0.04
N LEU A 192 12.02 0.29 -1.22
CA LEU A 192 12.62 -0.97 -1.65
C LEU A 192 14.12 -1.02 -1.30
N ILE A 193 14.87 0.06 -1.49
CA ILE A 193 16.30 0.04 -1.15
C ILE A 193 16.54 0.13 0.33
N LEU A 194 15.78 0.96 1.04
CA LEU A 194 15.90 0.99 2.49
C LEU A 194 15.60 -0.41 3.06
N PHE A 195 14.65 -1.13 2.47
CA PHE A 195 14.41 -2.54 2.74
C PHE A 195 15.61 -3.43 2.37
N LEU A 196 16.10 -3.40 1.13
CA LEU A 196 17.25 -4.21 0.69
C LEU A 196 18.49 -3.92 1.53
N ARG A 197 18.71 -2.66 1.92
CA ARG A 197 19.76 -2.26 2.85
C ARG A 197 19.52 -2.80 4.24
N ASN A 198 18.31 -2.77 4.78
CA ASN A 198 18.04 -3.39 6.08
C ASN A 198 18.28 -4.91 6.05
N VAL A 199 18.00 -5.58 4.93
CA VAL A 199 18.30 -7.00 4.73
C VAL A 199 19.81 -7.23 4.58
N ILE A 200 20.50 -6.42 3.78
CA ILE A 200 21.93 -6.55 3.46
C ILE A 200 22.83 -6.05 4.59
N SER A 201 22.46 -4.99 5.30
CA SER A 201 23.22 -4.33 6.38
C SER A 201 23.28 -5.16 7.68
N TYR A 202 22.89 -6.42 7.61
CA TYR A 202 23.41 -7.47 8.50
C TYR A 202 24.88 -7.83 8.16
N ASN A 203 25.40 -7.42 7.00
CA ASN A 203 26.78 -7.52 6.56
C ASN A 203 27.33 -6.15 6.14
N LYS A 204 28.45 -5.81 6.77
CA LYS A 204 29.25 -4.58 6.76
C LYS A 204 29.61 -4.08 5.34
N TYR A 205 29.07 -2.93 4.89
CA TYR A 205 29.64 -2.18 3.76
C TYR A 205 29.38 -0.66 3.84
N GLU A 206 30.43 0.12 3.59
CA GLU A 206 30.48 1.60 3.55
C GLU A 206 30.74 2.12 2.11
N GLY A 207 30.06 3.21 1.73
CA GLY A 207 30.32 4.06 0.53
C GLY A 207 29.03 4.55 -0.14
N SER A 208 28.92 5.65 -0.91
CA SER A 208 29.64 6.94 -1.10
C SER A 208 28.57 7.95 -1.57
N TYR A 209 28.70 9.25 -1.27
CA TYR A 209 27.65 10.27 -1.49
C TYR A 209 27.42 10.66 -2.97
N GLU A 210 28.34 10.27 -3.86
CA GLU A 210 28.35 10.66 -5.29
C GLU A 210 27.23 9.97 -6.09
N THR A 211 26.83 8.75 -5.71
CA THR A 211 25.72 8.03 -6.37
C THR A 211 24.35 8.64 -6.10
N ALA A 212 24.14 9.33 -4.95
CA ALA A 212 22.88 10.06 -4.72
C ALA A 212 22.73 11.25 -5.62
N PHE A 213 23.83 11.97 -5.86
CA PHE A 213 23.79 13.20 -6.62
C PHE A 213 23.42 12.90 -8.08
N VAL A 214 23.98 11.83 -8.66
CA VAL A 214 23.60 11.31 -9.98
C VAL A 214 22.13 10.84 -9.99
N GLY A 215 21.67 10.18 -8.93
CA GLY A 215 20.26 9.81 -8.76
C GLY A 215 19.31 11.00 -8.75
N PHE A 216 19.64 12.02 -7.97
CA PHE A 216 18.88 13.26 -7.87
C PHE A 216 18.92 14.08 -9.17
N LEU A 217 20.02 14.04 -9.91
CA LEU A 217 20.13 14.70 -11.23
C LEU A 217 19.28 13.99 -12.28
N ILE A 218 19.28 12.64 -12.30
CA ILE A 218 18.39 11.84 -13.15
C ILE A 218 16.94 12.15 -12.78
N PHE A 219 16.58 12.20 -11.49
CA PHE A 219 15.24 12.60 -11.01
C PHE A 219 14.81 13.96 -11.57
N PHE A 220 15.68 14.97 -11.43
CA PHE A 220 15.39 16.33 -11.87
C PHE A 220 15.23 16.43 -13.39
N LEU A 221 16.09 15.76 -14.16
CA LEU A 221 15.99 15.68 -15.63
C LEU A 221 14.73 14.93 -16.10
N SER A 222 14.30 13.90 -15.36
CA SER A 222 13.07 13.16 -15.63
C SER A 222 11.82 14.02 -15.49
N PHE A 223 11.82 14.93 -14.51
CA PHE A 223 10.70 15.83 -14.24
C PHE A 223 10.49 16.82 -15.41
N PHE A 224 11.56 17.26 -16.06
CA PHE A 224 11.49 18.11 -17.26
C PHE A 224 10.97 17.39 -18.51
N LEU A 225 11.11 16.06 -18.59
CA LEU A 225 10.64 15.25 -19.73
C LEU A 225 9.12 14.95 -19.71
N ILE A 226 8.43 15.25 -18.61
CA ILE A 226 6.98 15.07 -18.43
C ILE A 226 6.14 15.93 -19.40
N SER A 227 6.74 16.96 -20.02
CA SER A 227 6.06 17.91 -20.92
C SER A 227 5.64 17.34 -22.29
N SER A 228 5.85 16.06 -22.58
CA SER A 228 5.44 15.46 -23.87
C SER A 228 4.62 14.18 -23.70
N SER A 229 3.58 14.06 -24.54
CA SER A 229 2.42 13.17 -24.37
C SER A 229 2.69 11.66 -24.49
N ASN A 230 3.94 11.22 -24.72
CA ASN A 230 4.28 9.80 -24.91
C ASN A 230 5.45 9.28 -24.03
N ILE A 231 5.91 10.04 -23.03
CA ILE A 231 7.12 9.67 -22.24
C ILE A 231 6.78 9.04 -20.87
N TYR A 232 5.51 8.87 -20.50
CA TYR A 232 5.13 8.44 -19.14
C TYR A 232 5.82 7.17 -18.59
N PRO A 233 5.98 6.07 -19.36
CA PRO A 233 6.71 4.89 -18.87
C PRO A 233 8.21 5.17 -18.65
N LEU A 234 8.83 5.95 -19.54
CA LEU A 234 10.23 6.32 -19.44
C LEU A 234 10.44 7.25 -18.23
N VAL A 235 9.55 8.22 -18.00
CA VAL A 235 9.60 9.05 -16.79
C VAL A 235 9.44 8.19 -15.55
N ALA A 236 8.45 7.28 -15.49
CA ALA A 236 8.24 6.42 -14.33
C ALA A 236 9.46 5.53 -14.04
N PHE A 237 10.10 5.02 -15.10
CA PHE A 237 11.35 4.28 -15.00
C PHE A 237 12.47 5.16 -14.43
N LEU A 238 12.67 6.38 -14.95
CA LEU A 238 13.71 7.28 -14.46
C LEU A 238 13.44 7.76 -13.01
N PHE A 239 12.18 7.96 -12.62
CA PHE A 239 11.79 8.22 -11.22
C PHE A 239 12.08 7.01 -10.32
N SER A 240 11.89 5.79 -10.82
CA SER A 240 12.23 4.58 -10.07
C SER A 240 13.75 4.44 -9.93
N VAL A 241 14.51 4.65 -11.00
CA VAL A 241 15.99 4.63 -11.01
C VAL A 241 16.57 5.70 -10.10
N SER A 242 16.00 6.89 -10.08
CA SER A 242 16.47 7.95 -9.21
C SER A 242 16.11 7.74 -7.74
N GLY A 243 14.90 7.24 -7.46
CA GLY A 243 14.54 6.74 -6.13
C GLY A 243 15.51 5.65 -5.71
N ILE A 244 15.98 4.85 -6.68
CA ILE A 244 16.97 3.82 -6.43
C ILE A 244 18.31 4.43 -5.98
N LEU A 245 18.86 5.30 -6.80
CA LEU A 245 20.15 5.94 -6.53
C LEU A 245 20.12 6.78 -5.23
N PHE A 246 18.97 7.38 -4.90
CA PHE A 246 18.79 8.17 -3.69
C PHE A 246 18.66 7.31 -2.42
N GLY A 247 17.90 6.20 -2.48
CA GLY A 247 17.82 5.23 -1.39
C GLY A 247 19.20 4.67 -0.99
N LEU A 248 20.11 4.56 -1.96
CA LEU A 248 21.50 4.14 -1.76
C LEU A 248 22.38 5.18 -1.02
N VAL A 249 21.88 6.35 -0.64
CA VAL A 249 22.69 7.33 0.12
C VAL A 249 22.13 7.64 1.50
N LEU A 250 20.89 7.25 1.77
CA LEU A 250 20.32 7.33 3.11
C LEU A 250 21.09 6.41 4.07
N LYS A 251 21.98 6.98 4.89
CA LYS A 251 22.64 6.27 5.99
C LYS A 251 21.75 6.25 7.23
N ASN A 252 21.77 5.13 7.94
CA ASN A 252 21.33 4.98 9.34
C ASN A 252 19.86 5.30 9.68
N LYS A 253 18.95 5.39 8.70
CA LYS A 253 17.51 5.41 9.02
C LYS A 253 17.00 3.99 9.20
N LYS A 254 16.62 3.65 10.44
CA LYS A 254 15.80 2.46 10.72
C LYS A 254 14.44 2.67 10.06
N PHE A 255 14.33 2.19 8.84
CA PHE A 255 13.07 2.24 8.11
C PHE A 255 12.23 1.00 8.46
N TYR A 256 10.93 1.21 8.68
CA TYR A 256 9.98 0.12 8.91
C TYR A 256 9.81 -0.65 7.60
N VAL A 257 10.42 -1.83 7.53
CA VAL A 257 10.35 -2.74 6.38
C VAL A 257 8.90 -3.12 6.08
N GLU A 258 8.08 -3.16 7.12
CA GLU A 258 6.64 -3.38 7.08
C GLU A 258 5.93 -2.36 6.18
N THR A 259 6.38 -1.09 6.17
CA THR A 259 5.81 -0.03 5.34
C THR A 259 6.05 -0.27 3.85
N PHE A 260 7.22 -0.80 3.47
CA PHE A 260 7.49 -1.17 2.08
C PHE A 260 6.53 -2.25 1.60
N PHE A 261 6.45 -3.38 2.34
CA PHE A 261 5.57 -4.48 1.96
C PHE A 261 4.12 -4.05 1.92
N PHE A 262 3.68 -3.30 2.93
CA PHE A 262 2.33 -2.78 2.99
C PHE A 262 1.97 -1.95 1.74
N LEU A 263 2.81 -0.97 1.38
CA LEU A 263 2.57 -0.14 0.20
C LEU A 263 2.74 -0.91 -1.10
N PHE A 264 3.68 -1.86 -1.19
CA PHE A 264 3.87 -2.68 -2.38
C PHE A 264 2.64 -3.55 -2.66
N ILE A 265 2.15 -4.26 -1.65
CA ILE A 265 0.97 -5.14 -1.74
C ILE A 265 -0.30 -4.33 -1.98
N TRP A 266 -0.33 -3.07 -1.58
CA TRP A 266 -1.46 -2.20 -1.85
C TRP A 266 -1.40 -1.58 -3.25
N ILE A 267 -0.23 -1.08 -3.67
CA ILE A 267 -0.09 -0.37 -4.95
C ILE A 267 -0.17 -1.35 -6.13
N VAL A 268 0.57 -2.46 -6.09
CA VAL A 268 0.73 -3.33 -7.28
C VAL A 268 -0.59 -3.94 -7.77
N PRO A 269 -1.41 -4.59 -6.92
CA PRO A 269 -2.67 -5.18 -7.36
C PRO A 269 -3.68 -4.10 -7.75
N THR A 270 -3.75 -2.98 -7.02
CA THR A 270 -4.68 -1.91 -7.35
C THR A 270 -4.29 -1.18 -8.63
N PHE A 271 -2.99 -1.06 -8.91
CA PHE A 271 -2.48 -0.55 -10.19
C PHE A 271 -2.82 -1.50 -11.33
N TYR A 272 -2.65 -2.80 -11.13
CA TYR A 272 -3.11 -3.82 -12.09
C TYR A 272 -4.63 -3.74 -12.32
N GLY A 273 -5.42 -3.66 -11.25
CA GLY A 273 -6.87 -3.48 -11.32
C GLY A 273 -7.29 -2.21 -12.06
N SER A 274 -6.52 -1.14 -11.95
CA SER A 274 -6.80 0.13 -12.65
C SER A 274 -6.78 -0.01 -14.18
N PHE A 275 -6.10 -1.00 -14.74
CA PHE A 275 -6.17 -1.29 -16.18
C PHE A 275 -7.49 -1.96 -16.59
N TRP A 276 -8.11 -2.71 -15.69
CA TRP A 276 -9.36 -3.44 -15.94
C TRP A 276 -10.60 -2.56 -15.82
N ALA A 277 -10.61 -1.69 -14.81
CA ALA A 277 -11.69 -0.73 -14.63
C ALA A 277 -11.15 0.58 -14.05
N VAL A 278 -11.57 1.67 -14.68
CA VAL A 278 -11.21 3.04 -14.29
C VAL A 278 -11.50 3.32 -12.80
N ARG A 279 -12.56 2.74 -12.23
CA ARG A 279 -12.92 2.90 -10.81
C ARG A 279 -11.81 2.52 -9.83
N PHE A 280 -11.00 1.51 -10.15
CA PHE A 280 -9.88 1.10 -9.30
C PHE A 280 -8.77 2.15 -9.20
N THR A 281 -8.73 3.11 -10.13
CA THR A 281 -7.77 4.23 -10.07
C THR A 281 -8.00 5.12 -8.85
N GLN A 282 -9.23 5.21 -8.34
CA GLN A 282 -9.52 5.93 -7.09
C GLN A 282 -8.96 5.20 -5.88
N MET A 283 -9.10 3.87 -5.86
CA MET A 283 -8.53 3.03 -4.82
C MET A 283 -7.00 3.04 -4.86
N LEU A 284 -6.41 3.22 -6.05
CA LEU A 284 -4.98 3.37 -6.25
C LEU A 284 -4.46 4.73 -5.75
N ALA A 285 -5.23 5.79 -5.93
CA ALA A 285 -4.81 7.15 -5.58
C ALA A 285 -4.40 7.27 -4.11
N LEU A 286 -5.03 6.51 -3.22
CA LEU A 286 -4.76 6.53 -1.79
C LEU A 286 -3.35 6.00 -1.41
N PRO A 287 -2.99 4.73 -1.67
CA PRO A 287 -1.64 4.23 -1.36
C PRO A 287 -0.56 4.99 -2.14
N MET A 288 -0.87 5.47 -3.36
CA MET A 288 0.07 6.31 -4.10
C MET A 288 0.31 7.67 -3.42
N SER A 289 -0.74 8.30 -2.88
CA SER A 289 -0.61 9.55 -2.12
C SER A 289 0.21 9.36 -0.85
N ILE A 290 0.02 8.24 -0.13
CA ILE A 290 0.83 7.90 1.05
C ILE A 290 2.30 7.74 0.65
N CYS A 291 2.57 7.01 -0.42
CA CYS A 291 3.92 6.75 -0.90
C CYS A 291 4.61 8.03 -1.42
N ALA A 292 3.88 8.90 -2.12
CA ALA A 292 4.36 10.22 -2.52
C ALA A 292 4.67 11.12 -1.31
N GLY A 293 3.83 11.09 -0.26
CA GLY A 293 4.08 11.80 0.99
C GLY A 293 5.36 11.32 1.69
N ILE A 294 5.59 10.00 1.72
CA ILE A 294 6.83 9.41 2.24
C ILE A 294 8.04 9.88 1.44
N ALA A 295 7.97 9.85 0.10
CA ALA A 295 9.03 10.35 -0.76
C ALA A 295 9.40 11.80 -0.43
N LEU A 296 8.40 12.69 -0.37
CA LEU A 296 8.60 14.09 -0.05
C LEU A 296 9.18 14.29 1.35
N GLY A 297 8.71 13.54 2.36
CA GLY A 297 9.26 13.60 3.71
C GLY A 297 10.73 13.20 3.76
N ILE A 298 11.13 12.15 3.02
CA ILE A 298 12.53 11.73 2.99
C ILE A 298 13.39 12.74 2.22
N LEU A 299 12.92 13.28 1.10
CA LEU A 299 13.61 14.33 0.35
C LEU A 299 13.83 15.57 1.21
N PHE A 300 12.80 16.01 1.93
CA PHE A 300 12.87 17.15 2.84
C PHE A 300 13.94 16.95 3.93
N ASP A 301 13.95 15.78 4.57
CA ASP A 301 14.96 15.45 5.58
C ASP A 301 16.38 15.47 5.03
N VAL A 302 16.58 15.01 3.79
CA VAL A 302 17.90 15.05 3.15
C VAL A 302 18.33 16.47 2.85
N CYS A 303 17.44 17.30 2.30
CA CYS A 303 17.73 18.71 2.03
C CYS A 303 18.15 19.45 3.32
N ILE A 304 17.41 19.26 4.42
CA ILE A 304 17.76 19.86 5.71
C ILE A 304 19.14 19.41 6.19
N ASN A 305 19.46 18.12 6.08
CA ASN A 305 20.74 17.59 6.52
C ASN A 305 21.90 18.10 5.64
N ALA A 306 21.69 18.26 4.34
CA ALA A 306 22.68 18.85 3.44
C ALA A 306 22.97 20.32 3.81
N VAL A 307 21.92 21.13 4.04
CA VAL A 307 22.06 22.52 4.47
C VAL A 307 22.83 22.61 5.79
N LYS A 308 22.53 21.75 6.79
CA LYS A 308 23.26 21.73 8.06
C LYS A 308 24.74 21.37 7.91
N LYS A 309 25.09 20.53 6.93
CA LYS A 309 26.46 20.03 6.72
C LYS A 309 27.33 21.01 5.93
N TYR A 310 26.77 21.65 4.91
CA TYR A 310 27.51 22.48 3.95
C TYR A 310 27.21 23.98 4.07
N GLY A 311 26.24 24.38 4.92
CA GLY A 311 25.92 25.79 5.19
C GLY A 311 26.75 26.41 6.31
N LYS A 312 27.87 25.80 6.70
CA LYS A 312 28.91 26.38 7.55
C LYS A 312 30.14 26.64 6.69
#